data_AF-A0A1F5N8P7-F1
#
_entry.id   AF-A0A1F5N8P7-F1
#
_cell.length_a   1.000
_cell.length_b   1.000
_cell.length_c   1.000
_cell.angle_alpha   90.00
_cell.angle_beta   90.00
_cell.angle_gamma   90.00
#
_symmetry.space_group_name_H-M   'P 1'
#
loop_
_entity.id
_entity.type
_entity.pdbx_description
1 polymer ?
#
loop_
_entity_poly.entity_id
_entity_poly.type
_entity_poly.pdbx_seq_one_letter_code
_entity_poly.pdbx_strand_id
1 'polypeptide(L)' 'MEFAPALFSTKVSAGRRTYFFDVKSAKNAKPFLKITQSELNGEERKKSYLNVFESEVGEFTKALEDVMGFMSKQNN' A
#
# COMPACT_ATOMS: atom_id res chain seq x y z
N MET A 1 17.41 -8.72 -2.42
CA MET A 1 17.39 -8.17 -1.05
C MET A 1 16.09 -8.60 -0.42
N GLU A 2 16.15 -9.59 0.48
CA GLU A 2 14.99 -10.03 1.25
C GLU A 2 14.67 -8.97 2.31
N PHE A 3 13.43 -8.50 2.34
CA PHE A 3 12.96 -7.65 3.43
C PHE A 3 12.51 -8.54 4.57
N ALA A 4 12.71 -8.09 5.82
CA ALA A 4 12.18 -8.77 7.00
C ALA A 4 10.66 -9.03 6.86
N PRO A 5 10.13 -10.05 7.57
CA PRO A 5 8.69 -10.27 7.66
C PRO A 5 7.95 -8.97 8.00
N ALA A 6 6.75 -8.80 7.43
CA ALA A 6 5.95 -7.62 7.72
C ALA A 6 5.59 -7.58 9.20
N LEU A 7 5.76 -6.41 9.82
CA LEU A 7 5.35 -6.14 11.20
C LEU A 7 3.81 -6.13 11.31
N PHE A 8 3.16 -5.69 10.24
CA PHE A 8 1.72 -5.70 10.05
C PHE A 8 1.40 -5.86 8.57
N SER A 9 0.31 -6.54 8.22
CA SER A 9 -0.15 -6.67 6.84
C SER A 9 -1.67 -6.74 6.78
N THR A 10 -2.25 -6.04 5.80
CA THR A 10 -3.65 -6.20 5.40
C THR A 10 -3.76 -6.19 3.87
N LYS A 11 -4.91 -6.64 3.34
CA LYS A 11 -5.14 -6.69 1.90
C LYS A 11 -6.57 -6.36 1.51
N VAL A 12 -6.73 -5.84 0.30
CA VAL A 12 -8.01 -5.62 -0.36
C VAL A 12 -8.01 -6.38 -1.69
N SER A 13 -8.98 -7.28 -1.87
CA SER A 13 -9.19 -7.99 -3.13
C SER A 13 -10.26 -7.27 -3.95
N ALA A 14 -9.95 -6.94 -5.20
CA ALA A 14 -10.79 -6.19 -6.12
C ALA A 14 -10.75 -6.86 -7.52
N GLY A 15 -11.42 -8.00 -7.65
CA GLY A 15 -11.45 -8.79 -8.88
C GLY A 15 -10.05 -9.28 -9.29
N ARG A 16 -9.55 -8.80 -10.45
CA ARG A 16 -8.22 -9.15 -10.96
C ARG A 16 -7.07 -8.47 -10.21
N ARG A 17 -7.36 -7.55 -9.30
CA ARG A 17 -6.37 -6.82 -8.51
C ARG A 17 -6.43 -7.22 -7.04
N THR A 18 -5.28 -7.32 -6.40
CA THR A 18 -5.15 -7.40 -4.95
C THR A 18 -4.15 -6.37 -4.49
N TYR A 19 -4.57 -5.52 -3.56
CA TYR A 19 -3.73 -4.51 -2.92
C TYR A 19 -3.27 -5.06 -1.58
N PHE A 20 -1.96 -5.03 -1.32
CA PHE A 20 -1.36 -5.40 -0.05
C PHE A 20 -0.81 -4.14 0.60
N PHE A 21 -1.07 -3.97 1.89
CA PHE A 21 -0.60 -2.85 2.70
C PHE A 21 0.24 -3.44 3.83
N ASP A 22 1.56 -3.41 3.67
CA ASP A 22 2.50 -4.00 4.62
C ASP A 22 3.25 -2.90 5.37
N VAL A 23 3.36 -3.01 6.69
CA VAL A 23 4.35 -2.26 7.47
C VAL A 23 5.60 -3.12 7.61
N LYS A 24 6.75 -2.63 7.17
CA LYS A 24 8.03 -3.35 7.23
C LYS A 24 9.10 -2.51 7.91
N SER A 25 10.15 -3.17 8.41
CA SER A 25 11.34 -2.50 8.91
C SER A 25 12.35 -2.30 7.78
N ALA A 26 12.83 -1.07 7.61
CA ALA A 26 14.00 -0.77 6.81
C ALA A 26 15.29 -1.25 7.51
N LYS A 27 16.42 -1.17 6.80
CA LYS A 27 17.74 -1.61 7.35
C LYS A 27 18.16 -0.86 8.60
N ASN A 28 17.68 0.37 8.77
CA ASN A 28 17.93 1.22 9.94
C ASN A 28 16.92 1.02 11.07
N ALA A 29 16.19 -0.11 11.08
CA ALA A 29 15.14 -0.44 12.03
C ALA A 29 13.90 0.49 12.00
N LYS A 30 13.84 1.47 11.10
CA LYS A 30 12.68 2.37 10.98
C LYS A 30 11.54 1.71 10.20
N PRO A 31 10.28 1.88 10.64
CA PRO A 31 9.14 1.35 9.92
C PRO A 31 8.89 2.15 8.63
N PHE A 32 8.37 1.46 7.60
CA PHE A 32 7.85 2.07 6.39
C PHE A 32 6.64 1.28 5.89
N LEU A 33 5.72 1.96 5.21
CA LEU A 33 4.59 1.34 4.54
C LEU A 33 5.02 0.90 3.12
N LYS A 34 4.68 -0.33 2.75
CA LYS A 34 4.77 -0.83 1.37
C LYS A 34 3.38 -1.17 0.88
N ILE A 35 2.92 -0.46 -0.14
CA ILE A 35 1.69 -0.78 -0.86
C ILE A 35 2.06 -1.56 -2.11
N THR A 36 1.52 -2.77 -2.29
CA THR A 36 1.74 -3.58 -3.49
C THR A 36 0.42 -3.80 -4.21
N GLN A 37 0.33 -3.41 -5.48
CA GLN A 37 -0.73 -3.87 -6.37
C GLN A 37 -0.25 -5.13 -7.08
N SER A 38 -0.97 -6.22 -6.90
CA SER A 38 -0.85 -7.44 -7.71
C SER A 38 -2.01 -7.51 -8.67
N GLU A 39 -1.74 -7.57 -9.96
CA GLU A 39 -2.75 -7.64 -11.03
C GLU A 39 -2.57 -8.92 -11.84
N LEU A 40 -3.67 -9.65 -12.06
CA LEU A 40 -3.72 -10.79 -12.96
C LEU A 40 -4.00 -10.29 -14.39
N ASN A 41 -3.08 -10.57 -15.31
CA ASN A 41 -3.19 -10.27 -16.73
C ASN A 41 -3.10 -11.57 -17.53
N GLY A 42 -4.25 -12.23 -17.75
CA GLY A 42 -4.29 -13.60 -18.24
C GLY A 42 -3.71 -14.55 -17.19
N GLU A 43 -2.72 -15.34 -17.58
CA GLU A 43 -1.99 -16.25 -16.68
C GLU A 43 -0.85 -15.56 -15.92
N GLU A 44 -0.45 -14.36 -16.35
CA GLU A 44 0.66 -13.63 -15.74
C GLU A 44 0.21 -12.77 -14.55
N ARG A 45 1.07 -12.68 -13.53
CA ARG A 45 0.85 -11.80 -12.38
C ARG A 45 1.84 -10.64 -12.41
N LYS A 46 1.35 -9.44 -12.69
CA LYS A 46 2.14 -8.20 -12.64
C LYS A 46 2.05 -7.60 -11.24
N LYS A 47 3.20 -7.19 -10.69
CA LYS A 47 3.27 -6.47 -9.40
C LYS A 47 3.86 -5.09 -9.59
N SER A 48 3.24 -4.09 -9.00
CA SER A 48 3.81 -2.76 -8.78
C SER A 48 3.77 -2.43 -7.30
N TYR A 49 4.66 -1.55 -6.85
CA TYR A 49 4.70 -1.18 -5.44
C TYR A 49 5.11 0.28 -5.25
N LEU A 50 4.66 0.84 -4.13
CA LEU A 50 5.03 2.12 -3.58
C LEU A 50 5.53 1.90 -2.15
N ASN A 51 6.61 2.57 -1.77
CA ASN A 51 7.05 2.64 -0.38
C ASN A 51 6.82 4.07 0.12
N VAL A 52 6.33 4.20 1.35
CA VAL A 52 6.16 5.47 2.06
C VAL A 52 6.95 5.37 3.36
N PHE A 53 7.97 6.19 3.51
CA PHE A 53 8.85 6.16 4.67
C PHE A 53 8.26 6.95 5.83
N GLU A 54 8.72 6.66 7.06
CA GLU A 54 8.28 7.33 8.30
C GLU A 54 8.17 8.86 8.19
N SER A 55 9.12 9.51 7.51
CA SER A 55 9.14 10.97 7.31
C SER A 55 7.99 11.50 6.45
N GLU A 56 7.39 10.67 5.61
CA GLU A 56 6.37 11.03 4.62
C GLU A 56 4.96 10.59 5.06
N VAL A 57 4.85 9.72 6.08
CA VAL A 57 3.58 9.09 6.50
C VAL A 57 2.50 10.13 6.83
N GLY A 58 2.87 11.24 7.48
CA GLY A 58 1.92 12.29 7.86
C GLY A 58 1.26 12.95 6.65
N GLU A 59 2.06 13.45 5.71
CA GLU A 59 1.57 14.09 4.49
C GLU A 59 0.84 13.11 3.57
N PHE A 60 1.34 11.89 3.46
CA PHE A 60 0.72 10.83 2.67
C PHE A 60 -0.68 10.47 3.20
N THR A 61 -0.83 10.35 4.53
CA THR A 61 -2.12 10.03 5.17
C THR A 61 -3.13 11.13 4.92
N LYS A 62 -2.73 12.39 5.12
CA LYS A 62 -3.59 13.55 4.87
C LYS A 62 -4.09 13.59 3.42
N ALA A 63 -3.18 13.43 2.45
CA ALA A 63 -3.54 13.43 1.04
C ALA A 63 -4.50 12.28 0.67
N LEU A 64 -4.29 11.09 1.26
CA LEU A 64 -5.19 9.95 1.06
C LEU A 64 -6.58 10.21 1.64
N GLU A 65 -6.67 10.72 2.87
CA GLU A 65 -7.94 11.07 3.53
C GLU A 65 -8.71 12.13 2.75
N ASP A 66 -8.04 13.19 2.27
CA ASP A 66 -8.65 14.26 1.47
C ASP A 66 -9.30 13.70 0.18
N VAL A 67 -8.57 12.84 -0.55
CA VAL A 67 -9.06 12.22 -1.79
C VAL A 67 -10.21 11.25 -1.51
N MET A 68 -10.10 10.41 -0.47
CA MET A 68 -11.16 9.47 -0.10
C MET A 68 -12.42 10.19 0.37
N GLY A 69 -12.26 11.29 1.12
CA GLY A 69 -13.35 12.18 1.50
C GLY A 69 -14.07 12.77 0.29
N PHE A 70 -13.32 13.22 -0.73
CA PHE A 70 -13.90 13.69 -1.98
C PHE A 70 -14.69 12.59 -2.72
N MET A 71 -14.13 11.38 -2.84
CA MET A 71 -14.78 10.26 -3.52
C MET A 71 -16.07 9.81 -2.80
N SER A 72 -16.06 9.78 -1.47
CA SER A 72 -17.23 9.37 -0.68
C SER A 72 -18.43 10.32 -0.85
N LYS A 73 -18.18 11.62 -1.04
CA LYS A 73 -19.23 12.63 -1.24
C LYS A 73 -19.89 12.57 -2.62
N GLN A 74 -19.28 11.90 -3.61
CA GLN A 74 -19.83 11.73 -4.95
C GLN A 74 -20.73 10.49 -5.09
N ASN A 75 -20.72 9.61 -4.10
CA ASN A 75 -21.51 8.37 -4.08
C ASN A 75 -22.81 8.51 -3.25
N ASN A 76 -23.24 9.73 -2.94
CA ASN A 76 -24.40 10.01 -2.10
C ASN A 76 -25.32 11.06 -2.74
#